data_AF-U2NLC8-F1
#
_entry.id   AF-U2NLC8-F1
#
_cell.length_a   1.000
_cell.length_b   1.000
_cell.length_c   1.000
_cell.angle_alpha   90.00
_cell.angle_beta   90.00
_cell.angle_gamma   90.00
#
_symmetry.space_group_name_H-M   'P 1'
#
loop_
_entity.id
_entity.type
_entity.pdbx_description
1 polymer ?
#
loop_
_entity_poly.entity_id
_entity_poly.type
_entity_poly.pdbx_seq_one_letter_code
_entity_poly.pdbx_strand_id
1 'polypeptide(L)'
;MLKSLSKIKTFLQLACYALIGTSNIIIDVIVLNILWHLTGLYSGNINYLFKFISIIVYSTSGYFLNRKFTFKAEASNKSYFRYVSLLFVLGIFDAKLLVLLNDMNPLNLQLNLCANFAAVLSSIITGSLGFVVNKMVIFKKQQLPQVNKA
;
A
#
# COMPACT_ATOMS: atom_id res chain seq x y z
N MET A 1 10.79 30.51 -6.55
CA MET A 1 11.26 29.85 -5.30
C MET A 1 10.21 28.95 -4.64
N LEU A 2 9.01 29.44 -4.32
CA LEU A 2 7.93 28.67 -3.66
C LEU A 2 7.50 27.38 -4.38
N LYS A 3 7.39 27.39 -5.71
CA LYS A 3 7.07 26.18 -6.51
C LYS A 3 8.14 25.09 -6.45
N SER A 4 9.41 25.44 -6.18
CA SER A 4 10.52 24.47 -6.07
C SER A 4 10.46 23.73 -4.73
N LEU A 5 10.21 24.47 -3.64
CA LEU A 5 10.07 23.91 -2.30
C LEU A 5 8.92 22.91 -2.17
N SER A 6 7.79 23.16 -2.85
CA SER A 6 6.65 22.22 -2.84
C SER A 6 6.92 20.92 -3.60
N LYS A 7 7.71 20.98 -4.69
CA LYS A 7 8.16 19.80 -5.43
C LYS A 7 9.12 18.96 -4.61
N ILE A 8 10.08 19.56 -3.92
CA ILE A 8 11.03 18.86 -3.04
C ILE A 8 10.28 18.15 -1.91
N LYS A 9 9.34 18.83 -1.23
CA LYS A 9 8.49 18.22 -0.20
C LYS A 9 7.69 17.04 -0.75
N THR A 10 7.16 17.17 -1.96
CA THR A 10 6.41 16.09 -2.63
C THR A 10 7.27 14.89 -2.93
N PHE A 11 8.49 15.11 -3.42
CA PHE A 11 9.45 14.05 -3.71
C PHE A 11 9.86 13.31 -2.42
N LEU A 12 10.16 14.03 -1.34
CA LEU A 12 10.48 13.42 -0.05
C LEU A 12 9.32 12.60 0.53
N GLN A 13 8.08 13.09 0.38
CA GLN A 13 6.89 12.33 0.75
C GLN A 13 6.76 11.05 -0.07
N LEU A 14 6.97 11.11 -1.39
CA LEU A 14 6.94 9.93 -2.26
C LEU A 14 8.02 8.92 -1.86
N ALA A 15 9.26 9.37 -1.65
CA ALA A 15 10.37 8.51 -1.25
C ALA A 15 10.10 7.83 0.11
N CYS A 16 9.60 8.58 1.10
CA CYS A 16 9.26 8.03 2.41
C CYS A 16 8.08 7.04 2.32
N TYR A 17 7.04 7.38 1.54
CA TYR A 17 5.91 6.48 1.29
C TYR A 17 6.35 5.20 0.59
N ALA A 18 7.24 5.30 -0.40
CA ALA A 18 7.79 4.16 -1.12
C ALA A 18 8.61 3.25 -0.20
N LEU A 19 9.46 3.80 0.68
CA LEU A 19 10.20 3.02 1.66
C LEU A 19 9.28 2.22 2.59
N ILE A 20 8.25 2.87 3.14
CA ILE A 20 7.26 2.21 4.00
C ILE A 20 6.44 1.18 3.19
N GLY A 21 6.07 1.52 1.96
CA GLY A 21 5.39 0.62 1.03
C GLY A 21 6.20 -0.63 0.73
N THR A 22 7.51 -0.50 0.51
CA THR A 22 8.42 -1.64 0.33
C THR A 22 8.45 -2.53 1.56
N SER A 23 8.52 -1.96 2.78
CA SER A 23 8.42 -2.76 4.01
C SER A 23 7.10 -3.54 4.09
N ASN A 24 5.98 -2.92 3.68
CA ASN A 24 4.69 -3.60 3.62
C ASN A 24 4.69 -4.72 2.58
N ILE A 25 5.28 -4.52 1.39
CA ILE A 25 5.40 -5.54 0.35
C ILE A 25 6.23 -6.74 0.85
N ILE A 26 7.32 -6.49 1.58
CA ILE A 26 8.14 -7.56 2.15
C ILE A 26 7.32 -8.41 3.12
N ILE A 27 6.61 -7.76 4.06
CA ILE A 27 5.73 -8.45 5.01
C ILE A 27 4.65 -9.22 4.25
N ASP A 28 4.07 -8.60 3.22
CA ASP A 28 3.01 -9.18 2.42
C ASP A 28 3.44 -10.46 1.71
N VAL A 29 4.58 -10.40 1.01
CA VAL A 29 5.18 -11.54 0.34
C VAL A 29 5.53 -12.65 1.33
N ILE A 30 6.06 -12.33 2.52
CA ILE A 30 6.37 -13.33 3.55
C ILE A 30 5.08 -14.05 3.99
N VAL A 31 4.03 -13.30 4.33
CA VAL A 31 2.75 -13.87 4.78
C VAL A 31 2.12 -14.72 3.66
N LEU A 32 2.10 -14.22 2.43
CA LEU A 32 1.55 -14.94 1.29
C LEU A 32 2.32 -16.24 1.02
N ASN A 33 3.66 -16.24 1.05
CA ASN A 33 4.43 -17.47 0.86
C ASN A 33 4.18 -18.50 1.97
N ILE A 34 4.02 -18.07 3.22
CA ILE A 34 3.65 -18.98 4.31
C ILE A 34 2.28 -19.61 4.01
N LEU A 35 1.28 -18.81 3.65
CA LEU A 35 -0.08 -19.29 3.37
C LEU A 35 -0.12 -20.22 2.14
N TRP A 36 0.56 -19.85 1.06
CA TRP A 36 0.66 -20.68 -0.14
C TRP A 36 1.39 -22.00 0.15
N HIS A 37 2.49 -21.96 0.90
CA HIS A 37 3.25 -23.17 1.23
C HIS A 37 2.44 -24.13 2.10
N LEU A 38 1.72 -23.62 3.10
CA LEU A 38 0.91 -24.45 4.01
C LEU A 38 -0.31 -25.06 3.32
N THR A 39 -0.88 -24.38 2.32
CA THR A 39 -2.13 -24.82 1.66
C THR A 39 -1.90 -25.51 0.32
N GLY A 40 -0.77 -25.27 -0.34
CA GLY A 40 -0.53 -25.67 -1.72
C GLY A 40 -1.37 -24.91 -2.75
N LEU A 41 -2.13 -23.89 -2.34
CA LEU A 41 -3.08 -23.18 -3.20
C LEU A 41 -2.51 -21.84 -3.65
N TYR A 42 -1.89 -21.80 -4.83
CA TYR A 42 -1.21 -20.59 -5.33
C TYR A 42 -2.08 -19.75 -6.29
N SER A 43 -3.21 -20.26 -6.80
CA SER A 43 -4.05 -19.60 -7.82
C SER A 43 -5.53 -19.54 -7.48
N GLY A 44 -6.26 -18.68 -8.21
CA GLY A 44 -7.70 -18.50 -8.05
C GLY A 44 -8.11 -17.73 -6.80
N ASN A 45 -9.40 -17.82 -6.48
CA ASN A 45 -10.08 -16.92 -5.53
C ASN A 45 -9.61 -17.04 -4.07
N ILE A 46 -8.88 -18.10 -3.71
CA ILE A 46 -8.28 -18.20 -2.37
C ILE A 46 -7.34 -17.02 -2.06
N ASN A 47 -6.72 -16.45 -3.09
CA ASN A 47 -5.81 -15.32 -2.96
C ASN A 47 -6.49 -14.05 -2.44
N TYR A 48 -7.83 -13.92 -2.55
CA TYR A 48 -8.56 -12.85 -1.87
C TYR A 48 -8.45 -12.97 -0.35
N LEU A 49 -8.63 -14.19 0.18
CA LEU A 49 -8.51 -14.45 1.61
C LEU A 49 -7.06 -14.27 2.08
N PHE A 50 -6.08 -14.77 1.33
CA PHE A 50 -4.68 -14.63 1.69
C PHE A 50 -4.21 -13.18 1.69
N LYS A 51 -4.61 -12.38 0.69
CA LYS A 51 -4.35 -10.94 0.69
C LYS A 51 -5.04 -10.24 1.85
N PHE A 52 -6.28 -10.59 2.17
CA PHE A 52 -6.97 -10.01 3.32
C PHE A 52 -6.21 -10.23 4.63
N ILE A 53 -5.76 -11.46 4.89
CA ILE A 53 -4.94 -11.80 6.06
C ILE A 53 -3.66 -10.97 6.07
N SER A 54 -2.95 -10.94 4.94
CA SER A 54 -1.70 -10.21 4.80
C SER A 54 -1.85 -8.69 5.03
N ILE A 55 -2.89 -8.09 4.46
CA ILE A 55 -3.23 -6.67 4.65
C ILE A 55 -3.41 -6.36 6.14
N ILE A 56 -4.08 -7.21 6.91
CA ILE A 56 -4.24 -7.01 8.35
C ILE A 56 -2.87 -6.95 9.05
N VAL A 57 -1.94 -7.84 8.67
CA VAL A 57 -0.60 -7.91 9.28
C VAL A 57 0.20 -6.64 9.02
N TYR A 58 0.28 -6.15 7.77
CA TYR A 58 1.13 -5.00 7.46
C TYR A 58 0.45 -3.63 7.63
N SER A 59 -0.88 -3.55 7.53
CA SER A 59 -1.61 -2.26 7.49
C SER A 59 -1.43 -1.42 8.75
N THR A 60 -1.33 -2.07 9.91
CA THR A 60 -1.13 -1.39 11.21
C THR A 60 0.19 -0.62 11.21
N SER A 61 1.29 -1.29 10.87
CA SER A 61 2.62 -0.68 10.76
C SER A 61 2.64 0.40 9.68
N GLY A 62 2.05 0.11 8.51
CA GLY A 62 1.94 1.05 7.41
C GLY A 62 1.27 2.37 7.78
N TYR A 63 0.17 2.32 8.55
CA TYR A 63 -0.52 3.53 9.02
C TYR A 63 0.37 4.38 9.93
N PHE A 64 0.93 3.78 10.97
CA PHE A 64 1.70 4.52 11.98
C PHE A 64 2.96 5.16 11.37
N LEU A 65 3.65 4.43 10.50
CA LEU A 65 4.84 4.93 9.82
C LEU A 65 4.49 6.05 8.84
N ASN A 66 3.46 5.90 8.01
CA ASN A 66 3.07 6.94 7.05
C ASN A 66 2.58 8.22 7.75
N ARG A 67 1.81 8.07 8.83
CA ARG A 67 1.37 9.20 9.64
C ARG A 67 2.56 9.96 10.23
N LYS A 68 3.48 9.23 10.87
CA LYS A 68 4.60 9.81 11.63
C LYS A 68 5.68 10.41 10.71
N PHE A 69 6.09 9.67 9.68
CA PHE A 69 7.26 10.02 8.88
C PHE A 69 6.90 10.70 7.55
N THR A 70 5.92 10.16 6.82
CA THR A 70 5.58 10.65 5.47
C THR A 70 4.78 11.95 5.52
N PHE A 71 3.65 11.92 6.22
CA PHE A 71 2.71 13.05 6.21
C PHE A 71 2.86 13.98 7.40
N LYS A 72 3.57 13.54 8.46
CA LYS A 72 3.76 14.28 9.72
C LYS A 72 2.44 14.86 10.23
N ALA A 73 1.41 14.02 10.19
CA ALA A 73 0.04 14.38 10.50
C ALA A 73 -0.26 14.14 11.98
N GLU A 74 -1.03 15.03 12.59
CA GLU A 74 -1.57 14.79 13.93
C GLU A 74 -2.48 13.56 13.95
N ALA A 75 -2.42 12.82 15.06
CA ALA A 75 -3.28 11.66 15.26
C ALA A 75 -4.74 12.12 15.43
N SER A 76 -5.61 11.62 14.57
CA SER A 76 -7.06 11.76 14.77
C SER A 76 -7.75 10.47 14.34
N ASN A 77 -8.82 10.09 15.05
CA ASN A 77 -9.64 8.94 14.70
C ASN A 77 -10.18 9.06 13.26
N LYS A 78 -10.57 10.27 12.85
CA LYS A 78 -11.05 10.55 11.48
C LYS A 78 -9.98 10.28 10.41
N SER A 79 -8.72 10.62 10.67
CA SER A 79 -7.61 10.35 9.74
C SER A 79 -7.27 8.86 9.69
N TYR A 80 -7.36 8.14 10.82
CA TYR A 80 -7.21 6.69 10.87
C TYR A 80 -8.29 5.98 10.05
N PHE A 81 -9.57 6.27 10.30
CA PHE A 81 -10.67 5.65 9.56
C PHE A 81 -10.56 5.89 8.05
N ARG A 82 -10.24 7.12 7.62
CA ARG A 82 -10.02 7.41 6.18
C ARG A 82 -8.89 6.58 5.57
N TYR A 83 -7.79 6.42 6.30
CA TYR A 83 -6.65 5.64 5.83
C TYR A 83 -6.99 4.15 5.74
N VAL A 84 -7.63 3.59 6.77
CA VAL A 84 -8.05 2.19 6.80
C VAL A 84 -9.09 1.91 5.73
N SER A 85 -10.09 2.78 5.54
CA SER A 85 -11.07 2.63 4.45
C SER A 85 -10.41 2.66 3.07
N LEU A 86 -9.43 3.55 2.86
CA LEU A 86 -8.67 3.58 1.61
C LEU A 86 -7.87 2.28 1.41
N LEU A 87 -7.15 1.83 2.44
CA LEU A 87 -6.41 0.56 2.37
C LEU A 87 -7.32 -0.62 2.10
N PHE A 88 -8.51 -0.66 2.66
CA PHE A 88 -9.46 -1.75 2.41
C PHE A 88 -9.90 -1.78 0.95
N VAL A 89 -10.28 -0.63 0.37
CA VAL A 89 -10.66 -0.54 -1.06
C VAL A 89 -9.49 -0.89 -1.97
N LEU A 90 -8.29 -0.36 -1.68
CA LEU A 90 -7.08 -0.69 -2.44
C LEU A 90 -6.70 -2.15 -2.29
N GLY A 91 -6.94 -2.76 -1.12
CA GLY A 91 -6.69 -4.16 -0.84
C GLY A 91 -7.55 -5.11 -1.66
N ILE A 92 -8.82 -4.77 -1.89
CA ILE A 92 -9.69 -5.51 -2.81
C ILE A 92 -9.16 -5.43 -4.24
N PHE A 93 -8.73 -4.24 -4.67
CA PHE A 93 -8.17 -4.05 -6.00
C PHE A 93 -6.84 -4.79 -6.18
N ASP A 94 -6.00 -4.78 -5.14
CA ASP A 94 -4.72 -5.50 -5.05
C ASP A 94 -4.94 -7.02 -5.18
N ALA A 95 -5.85 -7.57 -4.38
CA ALA A 95 -6.22 -8.99 -4.47
C ALA A 95 -6.75 -9.40 -5.84
N LYS A 96 -7.59 -8.55 -6.46
CA LYS A 96 -8.10 -8.80 -7.82
C LYS A 96 -6.98 -8.79 -8.85
N LEU A 97 -6.05 -7.83 -8.76
CA LEU A 97 -4.89 -7.76 -9.65
C LEU A 97 -3.97 -8.97 -9.47
N LEU A 98 -3.72 -9.39 -8.22
CA LEU A 98 -2.96 -10.61 -7.91
C LEU A 98 -3.58 -11.82 -8.62
N VAL A 99 -4.89 -12.06 -8.42
CA VAL A 99 -5.60 -13.18 -9.06
C VAL A 99 -5.49 -13.10 -10.57
N LEU A 100 -5.82 -11.95 -11.16
CA LEU A 100 -5.79 -11.77 -12.61
C LEU A 100 -4.39 -12.02 -13.19
N LEU A 101 -3.35 -11.41 -12.63
CA LEU A 101 -1.97 -11.52 -13.12
C LEU A 101 -1.43 -12.95 -12.97
N ASN A 102 -1.74 -13.60 -11.85
CA ASN A 102 -1.30 -14.95 -11.57
C ASN A 102 -2.02 -15.99 -12.46
N ASP A 103 -3.33 -15.85 -12.63
CA ASP A 103 -4.13 -16.78 -13.43
C ASP A 103 -3.86 -16.61 -14.94
N MET A 104 -3.61 -15.37 -15.40
CA MET A 104 -3.17 -15.13 -16.78
C MET A 104 -1.79 -15.72 -17.07
N ASN A 105 -0.92 -15.76 -16.06
CA ASN A 105 0.48 -16.20 -16.13
C ASN A 105 1.17 -15.83 -17.46
N PRO A 106 1.22 -14.53 -17.83
CA PRO A 106 1.61 -14.10 -19.18
C PRO A 106 3.05 -14.47 -19.54
N LEU A 107 3.87 -14.73 -18.53
CA LEU A 107 5.28 -15.10 -18.65
C LEU A 107 5.51 -16.62 -18.57
N ASN A 108 4.45 -17.43 -18.49
CA ASN A 108 4.51 -18.90 -18.33
C ASN A 108 5.45 -19.35 -17.20
N LEU A 109 5.44 -18.64 -16.08
CA LEU A 109 6.28 -18.93 -14.93
C LEU A 109 5.73 -20.14 -14.15
N GLN A 110 6.58 -20.76 -13.34
CA GLN A 110 6.12 -21.72 -12.34
C GLN A 110 5.14 -21.04 -11.38
N LEU A 111 4.18 -21.80 -10.88
CA LEU A 111 3.03 -21.27 -10.14
C LEU A 111 3.44 -20.43 -8.91
N ASN A 112 4.46 -20.88 -8.18
CA ASN A 112 5.02 -20.16 -7.04
C ASN A 112 5.69 -18.83 -7.43
N LEU A 113 6.46 -18.81 -8.52
CA LEU A 113 7.13 -17.63 -9.04
C LEU A 113 6.12 -16.63 -9.60
N CYS A 114 5.10 -17.12 -10.32
CA CYS A 114 4.04 -16.30 -10.86
C CYS A 114 3.24 -15.61 -9.75
N ALA A 115 2.87 -16.36 -8.69
CA ALA A 115 2.12 -15.81 -7.57
C ALA A 115 2.89 -14.70 -6.84
N ASN A 116 4.20 -14.90 -6.63
CA ASN A 116 5.09 -13.89 -6.05
C ASN A 116 5.22 -12.65 -6.96
N PHE A 117 5.46 -12.84 -8.25
CA PHE A 117 5.57 -11.75 -9.21
C PHE A 117 4.27 -10.94 -9.27
N ALA A 118 3.13 -11.62 -9.37
CA ALA A 118 1.82 -11.02 -9.37
C ALA A 118 1.55 -10.24 -8.07
N ALA A 119 1.92 -10.78 -6.90
CA ALA A 119 1.75 -10.11 -5.61
C ALA A 119 2.59 -8.84 -5.48
N VAL A 120 3.85 -8.87 -5.93
CA VAL A 120 4.71 -7.67 -5.93
C VAL A 120 4.18 -6.63 -6.89
N LEU A 121 3.84 -7.02 -8.13
CA LEU A 121 3.38 -6.09 -9.15
C LEU A 121 2.03 -5.44 -8.79
N SER A 122 1.07 -6.23 -8.30
CA SER A 122 -0.21 -5.72 -7.80
C SER A 122 -0.01 -4.72 -6.67
N SER A 123 0.86 -5.03 -5.70
CA SER A 123 1.17 -4.14 -4.58
C SER A 123 1.85 -2.83 -5.01
N ILE A 124 2.72 -2.85 -6.03
CA ILE A 124 3.33 -1.63 -6.59
C ILE A 124 2.27 -0.74 -7.24
N ILE A 125 1.37 -1.33 -8.03
CA ILE A 125 0.29 -0.61 -8.72
C ILE A 125 -0.65 0.04 -7.70
N THR A 126 -1.15 -0.74 -6.74
CA THR A 126 -2.10 -0.26 -5.73
C THR A 126 -1.45 0.69 -4.72
N GLY A 127 -0.19 0.44 -4.34
CA GLY A 127 0.59 1.33 -3.49
C GLY A 127 0.81 2.71 -4.11
N SER A 128 1.11 2.74 -5.42
CA SER A 128 1.26 4.00 -6.17
C SER A 128 -0.05 4.79 -6.21
N LEU A 129 -1.17 4.12 -6.48
CA LEU A 129 -2.50 4.74 -6.41
C LEU A 129 -2.82 5.24 -4.99
N GLY A 130 -2.47 4.46 -3.97
CA GLY A 130 -2.62 4.82 -2.56
C GLY A 130 -1.86 6.09 -2.19
N PHE A 131 -0.64 6.27 -2.69
CA PHE A 131 0.10 7.53 -2.48
C PHE A 131 -0.66 8.73 -3.06
N VAL A 132 -1.13 8.60 -4.30
CA VAL A 132 -1.87 9.66 -5.02
C VAL A 132 -3.13 10.05 -4.25
N VAL A 133 -3.94 9.08 -3.82
CA VAL A 133 -5.17 9.34 -3.07
C VAL A 133 -4.88 9.91 -1.67
N ASN A 134 -3.93 9.33 -0.94
CA ASN A 134 -3.53 9.84 0.38
C ASN A 134 -3.10 11.31 0.29
N LYS A 135 -2.24 11.65 -0.67
CA LYS A 135 -1.75 13.01 -0.86
C LYS A 135 -2.86 13.99 -1.26
N MET A 136 -3.67 13.64 -2.25
CA MET A 136 -4.64 14.57 -2.84
C MET A 136 -5.95 14.68 -2.06
N VAL A 137 -6.34 13.65 -1.32
CA VAL A 137 -7.64 13.59 -0.65
C VAL A 137 -7.50 13.65 0.87
N ILE A 138 -6.64 12.80 1.44
CA ILE A 138 -6.57 12.63 2.90
C ILE A 138 -5.75 13.73 3.55
N PHE A 139 -4.59 14.07 2.99
CA PHE A 139 -3.62 15.00 3.59
C PHE A 139 -3.61 16.40 2.95
N LYS A 140 -4.53 16.71 2.03
CA LYS A 140 -4.58 18.00 1.30
C LYS A 140 -4.64 19.23 2.21
N LYS A 141 -5.33 19.17 3.35
CA LYS A 141 -5.51 20.32 4.26
C LYS A 141 -4.38 20.53 5.29
N GLN A 142 -3.64 19.48 5.65
CA GLN A 142 -2.55 19.57 6.64
C GLN A 142 -1.24 20.14 6.04
N GLN A 143 -1.24 20.49 4.75
CA GLN A 143 -0.08 21.03 4.05
C GLN A 143 -0.08 22.55 3.94
N LEU A 144 -1.16 23.23 4.35
CA LEU A 144 -1.17 24.67 4.47
C LEU A 144 -0.33 25.06 5.69
N PRO A 145 0.61 26.01 5.58
CA PRO A 145 1.22 26.58 6.77
C PRO A 145 0.09 27.06 7.68
N GLN A 146 0.13 26.64 8.95
CA GLN A 146 -0.57 27.32 10.02
C GLN A 146 -0.01 28.74 10.01
N VAL A 147 -0.65 29.64 9.27
CA VAL A 147 -0.49 31.07 9.50
C VAL A 147 -0.99 31.23 10.93
N ASN A 148 -0.05 31.40 11.86
CA ASN A 148 -0.33 31.76 13.24
C ASN A 148 -1.40 32.84 13.18
N LYS A 149 -2.61 32.50 13.61
CA LYS A 149 -3.57 33.52 14.01
C LYS A 149 -2.97 34.09 15.29
N ALA A 150 -2.38 35.27 15.13
CA ALA A 150 -2.01 36.15 16.23
C ALA A 150 -3.21 36.43 17.12
#